data_AF-A0A971GI21-F1
#
_entry.id   AF-A0A971GI21-F1
#
_cell.length_a   1.000
_cell.length_b   1.000
_cell.length_c   1.000
_cell.angle_alpha   90.00
_cell.angle_beta   90.00
_cell.angle_gamma   90.00
#
_symmetry.space_group_name_H-M   'P 1'
#
loop_
_entity.id
_entity.type
_entity.pdbx_description
1 polymer ?
#
loop_
_entity_poly.entity_id
_entity_poly.type
_entity_poly.pdbx_seq_one_letter_code
_entity_poly.pdbx_strand_id
1 'polypeptide(L)'
;MDNTETTDYNRFRLFYVEAIMHDSSFPQLNRIRPIFEHLTIEEFLDLVDRVFTEDNYELTQQFLYFLLLFRDMEHLQKFMNSPRFTIDRLERLIIFTFGYCSINDNSTERIIDEILFFLDNSKLYDLAINSKYIQTDKLLLFMILSKFEPAMLNKYFTTVKDISSFINYFLNLPDEILRSIISRNYHLFQYIMLMMSESDSGSTVPAEFFEKYRADIDQFSKLSDIIRTYKKTADLNKDRDLPFNMRDMNRISFLVNMVREVPDPVKAVEYFAGEGVFIDEMEKKIVMAVVTDPMMKGLFSRYDSVMDTVLAEE
;
A
#
# COMPACT_ATOMS: atom_id res chain seq x y z
N MET A 1 38.40 23.53 27.14
CA MET A 1 37.31 24.50 26.94
C MET A 1 36.45 23.93 25.84
N ASP A 2 35.58 23.02 26.26
CA ASP A 2 34.59 22.34 25.43
C ASP A 2 33.54 23.33 24.98
N ASN A 3 33.29 23.36 23.67
CA ASN A 3 32.28 24.19 23.04
C ASN A 3 31.43 23.35 22.05
N THR A 4 31.26 22.06 22.35
CA THR A 4 30.55 21.09 21.50
C THR A 4 29.27 20.54 22.12
N GLU A 5 29.00 20.77 23.41
CA GLU A 5 27.81 20.22 24.10
C GLU A 5 26.57 21.14 24.05
N THR A 6 26.69 22.40 23.62
CA THR A 6 25.59 23.39 23.67
C THR A 6 24.74 23.48 22.39
N THR A 7 25.10 22.78 21.31
CA THR A 7 24.37 22.84 20.02
C THR A 7 23.24 21.82 19.91
N ASP A 8 23.35 20.64 20.54
CA ASP A 8 22.30 19.61 20.51
C ASP A 8 21.07 19.99 21.33
N TYR A 9 21.26 20.67 22.47
CA TYR A 9 20.17 21.07 23.37
C TYR A 9 19.19 22.09 22.75
N ASN A 10 19.56 22.79 21.67
CA ASN A 10 18.75 23.84 21.06
C ASN A 10 17.88 23.36 19.88
N ARG A 11 18.25 22.29 19.17
CA ARG A 11 17.46 21.80 18.02
C ARG A 11 16.13 21.18 18.46
N PHE A 12 16.12 20.48 19.59
CA PHE A 12 14.91 19.82 20.11
C PHE A 12 13.98 20.78 20.87
N ARG A 13 14.50 21.90 21.38
CA ARG A 13 13.68 22.98 21.94
C ARG A 13 12.78 23.63 20.90
N LEU A 14 13.08 23.54 19.60
CA LEU A 14 12.17 24.04 18.56
C LEU A 14 10.82 23.31 18.57
N PHE A 15 10.82 21.98 18.71
CA PHE A 15 9.58 21.20 18.84
C PHE A 15 8.76 21.62 20.08
N TYR A 16 9.43 21.77 21.23
CA TYR A 16 8.79 22.22 22.48
C TYR A 16 8.31 23.68 22.46
N VAL A 17 9.05 24.62 21.87
CA VAL A 17 8.67 26.04 21.80
C VAL A 17 7.50 26.25 20.82
N GLU A 18 7.42 25.42 19.77
CA GLU A 18 6.30 25.45 18.81
C GLU A 18 5.02 24.83 19.38
N ALA A 19 5.10 23.89 20.33
CA ALA A 19 3.94 23.33 21.05
C ALA A 19 3.28 24.33 22.01
N ILE A 20 4.10 25.10 22.74
CA ILE A 20 3.64 25.99 23.82
C ILE A 20 2.99 27.27 23.28
N MET A 21 3.29 27.68 22.05
CA MET A 21 2.67 28.85 21.43
C MET A 21 1.34 28.49 20.78
N HIS A 22 0.29 28.39 21.62
CA HIS A 22 -1.13 28.26 21.25
C HIS A 22 -1.69 29.38 20.35
N ASP A 23 -0.87 30.23 19.73
CA ASP A 23 -1.31 31.49 19.10
C ASP A 23 -0.65 31.83 17.75
N SER A 24 -0.11 30.85 17.02
CA SER A 24 0.27 31.09 15.62
C SER A 24 0.03 29.87 14.74
N SER A 25 -0.91 30.03 13.82
CA SER A 25 -1.62 29.04 13.03
C SER A 25 -0.81 28.22 12.02
N PHE A 26 0.53 28.22 12.02
CA PHE A 26 1.33 27.30 11.18
C PHE A 26 2.74 27.11 11.76
N PRO A 27 3.27 25.86 11.83
CA PRO A 27 4.68 25.64 12.12
C PRO A 27 5.54 26.35 11.07
N GLN A 28 6.68 26.95 11.47
CA GLN A 28 7.58 27.62 10.53
C GLN A 28 8.33 26.57 9.71
N LEU A 29 7.66 26.01 8.69
CA LEU A 29 8.16 24.92 7.84
C LEU A 29 9.56 25.19 7.29
N ASN A 30 9.89 26.46 7.02
CA ASN A 30 11.20 26.90 6.55
C ASN A 30 12.34 26.67 7.56
N ARG A 31 12.04 26.48 8.85
CA ARG A 31 13.01 26.16 9.91
C ARG A 31 13.14 24.67 10.17
N ILE A 32 12.04 23.93 10.10
CA ILE A 32 12.02 22.49 10.40
C ILE A 32 12.49 21.66 9.20
N ARG A 33 12.11 22.05 7.98
CA ARG A 33 12.48 21.32 6.77
C ARG A 33 14.01 21.13 6.61
N PRO A 34 14.85 22.17 6.78
CA PRO A 34 16.30 21.98 6.73
C PRO A 34 16.85 21.01 7.77
N ILE A 35 16.20 20.89 8.94
CA ILE A 35 16.60 19.93 9.98
C ILE A 35 16.39 18.51 9.47
N PHE A 36 15.21 18.22 8.92
CA PHE A 36 14.91 16.91 8.34
C PHE A 36 15.77 16.61 7.09
N GLU A 37 16.05 17.61 6.25
CA GLU A 37 16.88 17.44 5.05
C GLU A 37 18.35 17.05 5.36
N HIS A 38 18.89 17.53 6.47
CA HIS A 38 20.28 17.26 6.88
C HIS A 38 20.39 16.23 8.00
N LEU A 39 19.27 15.58 8.36
CA LEU A 39 19.22 14.60 9.44
C LEU A 39 20.02 13.35 9.05
N THR A 40 20.96 12.96 9.90
CA THR A 40 21.67 11.69 9.76
C THR A 40 20.85 10.55 10.35
N ILE A 41 21.19 9.31 9.98
CA ILE A 41 20.53 8.13 10.56
C ILE A 41 20.71 8.04 12.09
N GLU A 42 21.86 8.47 12.62
CA GLU A 42 22.11 8.47 14.06
C GLU A 42 21.18 9.45 14.77
N GLU A 43 21.09 10.68 14.26
CA GLU A 43 20.23 11.73 14.81
C GLU A 43 18.74 11.34 14.69
N PHE A 44 18.35 10.67 13.60
CA PHE A 44 16.99 10.15 13.44
C PHE A 44 16.67 9.08 14.48
N LEU A 45 17.56 8.13 14.71
CA LEU A 45 17.35 7.06 15.68
C LEU A 45 17.31 7.59 17.13
N ASP A 46 18.17 8.55 17.47
CA ASP A 46 18.13 9.22 18.78
C ASP A 46 16.83 10.02 18.97
N LEU A 47 16.36 10.71 17.92
CA LEU A 47 15.07 11.41 17.96
C LEU A 47 13.91 10.42 18.22
N VAL A 48 13.88 9.30 17.50
CA VAL A 48 12.86 8.25 17.67
C VAL A 48 12.90 7.70 19.09
N ASP A 49 14.09 7.38 19.61
CA ASP A 49 14.22 6.85 20.97
C ASP A 49 13.70 7.83 22.01
N ARG A 50 14.02 9.12 21.90
CA ARG A 50 13.52 10.15 22.82
C ARG A 50 12.02 10.31 22.73
N VAL A 51 11.48 10.40 21.51
CA VAL A 51 10.04 10.53 21.25
C VAL A 51 9.26 9.39 21.92
N PHE A 52 9.73 8.15 21.81
CA PHE A 52 9.03 6.97 22.34
C PHE A 52 9.44 6.54 23.75
N THR A 53 10.37 7.24 24.40
CA THR A 53 10.79 6.97 25.80
C THR A 53 10.20 7.98 26.78
N GLU A 54 10.00 9.22 26.36
CA GLU A 54 9.55 10.31 27.26
C GLU A 54 8.02 10.28 27.56
N ASP A 55 7.26 9.30 27.03
CA ASP A 55 5.79 9.24 27.09
C ASP A 55 5.11 10.61 26.79
N ASN A 56 5.77 11.42 25.95
CA ASN A 56 5.33 12.77 25.63
C ASN A 56 4.43 12.73 24.38
N TYR A 57 3.12 12.77 24.62
CA TYR A 57 2.11 12.75 23.56
C TYR A 57 2.27 13.88 22.53
N GLU A 58 2.51 15.13 22.99
CA GLU A 58 2.64 16.30 22.10
C GLU A 58 3.87 16.18 21.20
N LEU A 59 5.00 15.78 21.79
CA LEU A 59 6.25 15.57 21.03
C LEU A 59 6.09 14.47 19.97
N THR A 60 5.40 13.38 20.33
CA THR A 60 5.16 12.25 19.42
C THR A 60 4.21 12.64 18.29
N GLN A 61 3.17 13.43 18.58
CA GLN A 61 2.26 13.98 17.59
C GLN A 61 2.99 14.90 16.60
N GLN A 62 3.86 15.79 17.08
CA GLN A 62 4.66 16.68 16.23
C GLN A 62 5.64 15.89 15.36
N PHE A 63 6.32 14.90 15.95
CA PHE A 63 7.21 14.02 15.20
C PHE A 63 6.46 13.32 14.06
N LEU A 64 5.30 12.72 14.35
CA LEU A 64 4.45 12.09 13.34
C LEU A 64 4.01 13.09 12.26
N TYR A 65 3.57 14.29 12.64
CA TYR A 65 3.17 15.33 11.70
C TYR A 65 4.30 15.68 10.71
N PHE A 66 5.50 15.95 11.21
CA PHE A 66 6.63 16.30 10.34
C PHE A 66 7.14 15.12 9.52
N LEU A 67 7.13 13.91 10.09
CA LEU A 67 7.47 12.69 9.36
C LEU A 67 6.54 12.54 8.15
N LEU A 68 5.22 12.65 8.34
CA LEU A 68 4.23 12.57 7.27
C LEU A 68 4.37 13.73 6.26
N LEU A 69 4.64 14.95 6.73
CA LEU A 69 4.80 16.12 5.86
C LEU A 69 6.02 16.00 4.94
N PHE A 70 7.10 15.36 5.41
CA PHE A 70 8.35 15.21 4.66
C PHE A 70 8.54 13.79 4.08
N ARG A 71 7.45 13.02 3.92
CA ARG A 71 7.46 11.64 3.44
C ARG A 71 8.16 11.40 2.09
N ASP A 72 8.21 12.41 1.24
CA ASP A 72 8.84 12.34 -0.08
C ASP A 72 10.38 12.42 -0.01
N MET A 73 10.97 12.64 1.19
CA MET A 73 12.41 12.63 1.39
C MET A 73 12.96 11.20 1.42
N GLU A 74 13.72 10.84 0.38
CA GLU A 74 14.23 9.48 0.17
C GLU A 74 15.08 8.95 1.36
N HIS A 75 15.85 9.81 2.02
CA HIS A 75 16.66 9.39 3.17
C HIS A 75 15.82 9.01 4.40
N LEU A 76 14.66 9.62 4.61
CA LEU A 76 13.76 9.25 5.70
C LEU A 76 13.17 7.84 5.47
N GLN A 77 12.80 7.54 4.23
CA GLN A 77 12.39 6.17 3.84
C GLN A 77 13.53 5.17 4.06
N LYS A 78 14.77 5.53 3.69
CA LYS A 78 15.95 4.69 3.96
C LYS A 78 16.19 4.48 5.46
N PHE A 79 15.93 5.48 6.30
CA PHE A 79 16.09 5.34 7.75
C PHE A 79 15.03 4.40 8.33
N MET A 80 13.77 4.54 7.94
CA MET A 80 12.66 3.68 8.37
C MET A 80 12.85 2.20 7.99
N ASN A 81 13.46 1.94 6.82
CA ASN A 81 13.78 0.58 6.36
C ASN A 81 15.14 0.07 6.83
N SER A 82 15.90 0.88 7.56
CA SER A 82 17.21 0.46 8.06
C SER A 82 17.06 -0.74 9.01
N PRO A 83 17.99 -1.71 8.98
CA PRO A 83 18.06 -2.75 10.02
C PRO A 83 18.18 -2.18 11.44
N ARG A 84 18.66 -0.94 11.58
CA ARG A 84 18.82 -0.24 12.86
C ARG A 84 17.51 0.36 13.37
N PHE A 85 16.54 0.60 12.49
CA PHE A 85 15.19 0.94 12.89
C PHE A 85 14.45 -0.37 13.19
N THR A 86 14.47 -0.80 14.45
CA THR A 86 14.00 -2.11 14.87
C THR A 86 12.47 -2.25 14.72
N ILE A 87 11.98 -3.49 14.68
CA ILE A 87 10.54 -3.76 14.66
C ILE A 87 9.84 -3.17 15.89
N ASP A 88 10.47 -3.19 17.07
CA ASP A 88 9.91 -2.56 18.29
C ASP A 88 9.64 -1.06 18.11
N ARG A 89 10.57 -0.30 17.51
CA ARG A 89 10.38 1.13 17.24
C ARG A 89 9.26 1.36 16.22
N LEU A 90 9.20 0.52 15.18
CA LEU A 90 8.17 0.59 14.16
C LEU A 90 6.78 0.27 14.72
N GLU A 91 6.68 -0.73 15.60
CA GLU A 91 5.44 -1.08 16.30
C GLU A 91 4.94 0.11 17.12
N ARG A 92 5.80 0.74 17.93
CA ARG A 92 5.42 1.91 18.73
C ARG A 92 4.89 3.06 17.87
N LEU A 93 5.54 3.32 16.74
CA LEU A 93 5.08 4.33 15.79
C LEU A 93 3.69 3.99 15.23
N ILE A 94 3.46 2.75 14.82
CA ILE A 94 2.16 2.33 14.27
C ILE A 94 1.07 2.38 15.34
N ILE A 95 1.34 1.88 16.55
CA ILE A 95 0.39 1.91 17.69
C ILE A 95 0.01 3.35 18.02
N PHE A 96 1.01 4.24 18.16
CA PHE A 96 0.76 5.64 18.43
C PHE A 96 -0.10 6.26 17.32
N THR A 97 0.25 6.01 16.05
CA THR A 97 -0.48 6.53 14.91
C THR A 97 -1.94 6.07 14.92
N PHE A 98 -2.18 4.77 15.15
CA PHE A 98 -3.52 4.20 15.22
C PHE A 98 -4.34 4.84 16.35
N GLY A 99 -3.75 4.98 17.55
CA GLY A 99 -4.37 5.65 18.68
C GLY A 99 -4.68 7.12 18.42
N TYR A 100 -3.73 7.85 17.82
CA TYR A 100 -3.90 9.25 17.44
C TYR A 100 -5.05 9.44 16.45
N CYS A 101 -5.16 8.58 15.43
CA CYS A 101 -6.25 8.65 14.45
C CYS A 101 -7.61 8.39 15.09
N SER A 102 -7.68 7.40 15.98
CA SER A 102 -8.90 7.00 16.67
C SER A 102 -9.46 8.09 17.58
N ILE A 103 -8.59 8.94 18.15
CA ILE A 103 -8.99 10.05 19.04
C ILE A 103 -9.45 11.29 18.25
N ASN A 104 -8.90 11.52 17.06
CA ASN A 104 -9.07 12.77 16.31
C ASN A 104 -10.03 12.65 15.11
N ASP A 105 -10.89 11.63 15.08
CA ASP A 105 -11.86 11.34 13.99
C ASP A 105 -11.25 11.36 12.57
N ASN A 106 -9.95 11.04 12.46
CA ASN A 106 -9.28 10.96 11.17
C ASN A 106 -9.49 9.56 10.57
N SER A 107 -9.49 9.47 9.23
CA SER A 107 -9.49 8.17 8.55
C SER A 107 -8.22 7.39 8.90
N THR A 108 -8.35 6.47 9.85
CA THR A 108 -7.31 5.56 10.32
C THR A 108 -6.66 4.81 9.15
N GLU A 109 -7.46 4.41 8.18
CA GLU A 109 -7.02 3.73 6.96
C GLU A 109 -6.02 4.58 6.15
N ARG A 110 -6.33 5.87 5.93
CA ARG A 110 -5.48 6.78 5.17
C ARG A 110 -4.15 7.01 5.86
N ILE A 111 -4.14 7.25 7.17
CA ILE A 111 -2.89 7.57 7.89
C ILE A 111 -2.02 6.30 8.03
N ILE A 112 -2.63 5.13 8.17
CA ILE A 112 -1.90 3.86 8.12
C ILE A 112 -1.26 3.67 6.75
N ASP A 113 -1.98 3.94 5.66
CA ASP A 113 -1.40 3.88 4.32
C ASP A 113 -0.16 4.79 4.19
N GLU A 114 -0.20 5.98 4.79
CA GLU A 114 0.92 6.92 4.78
C GLU A 114 2.12 6.41 5.57
N ILE A 115 1.90 5.71 6.69
CA ILE A 115 2.99 5.07 7.44
C ILE A 115 3.54 3.85 6.70
N LEU A 116 2.65 3.01 6.16
CA LEU A 116 3.04 1.84 5.39
C LEU A 116 3.76 2.22 4.09
N PHE A 117 3.50 3.40 3.53
CA PHE A 117 4.22 3.94 2.36
C PHE A 117 5.73 4.09 2.60
N PHE A 118 6.16 4.37 3.84
CA PHE A 118 7.59 4.43 4.14
C PHE A 118 8.28 3.07 4.08
N LEU A 119 7.54 1.97 4.15
CA LEU A 119 8.09 0.64 4.38
C LEU A 119 8.24 -0.11 3.06
N ASP A 120 9.42 -0.71 2.86
CA ASP A 120 9.65 -1.62 1.76
C ASP A 120 9.02 -3.00 2.03
N ASN A 121 8.94 -3.80 0.96
CA ASN A 121 8.40 -5.15 0.99
C ASN A 121 9.08 -6.04 2.05
N SER A 122 10.38 -5.91 2.26
CA SER A 122 11.10 -6.70 3.25
C SER A 122 10.68 -6.32 4.67
N LYS A 123 10.55 -5.03 4.95
CA LYS A 123 10.19 -4.49 6.26
C LYS A 123 8.73 -4.76 6.60
N LEU A 124 7.83 -4.65 5.62
CA LEU A 124 6.42 -5.04 5.75
C LEU A 124 6.26 -6.53 6.07
N TYR A 125 7.04 -7.39 5.40
CA TYR A 125 7.05 -8.82 5.69
C TYR A 125 7.57 -9.13 7.11
N ASP A 126 8.69 -8.51 7.48
CA ASP A 126 9.29 -8.63 8.82
C ASP A 126 8.30 -8.21 9.91
N LEU A 127 7.59 -7.10 9.69
CA LEU A 127 6.54 -6.61 10.56
C LEU A 127 5.39 -7.62 10.70
N ALA A 128 4.87 -8.20 9.61
CA ALA A 128 3.75 -9.14 9.68
C ALA A 128 4.07 -10.46 10.41
N ILE A 129 5.34 -10.89 10.42
CA ILE A 129 5.75 -12.21 10.97
C ILE A 129 6.44 -12.11 12.33
N ASN A 130 7.17 -11.03 12.60
CA ASN A 130 7.94 -10.90 13.82
C ASN A 130 7.31 -9.94 14.83
N SER A 131 6.31 -9.16 14.42
CA SER A 131 5.60 -8.30 15.36
C SER A 131 4.52 -9.03 16.13
N LYS A 132 4.66 -9.07 17.46
CA LYS A 132 3.65 -9.64 18.35
C LYS A 132 2.36 -8.81 18.35
N TYR A 133 2.50 -7.48 18.33
CA TYR A 133 1.34 -6.58 18.31
C TYR A 133 0.52 -6.78 17.03
N ILE A 134 1.17 -6.70 15.87
CA ILE A 134 0.50 -6.82 14.57
C ILE A 134 -0.14 -8.21 14.40
N GLN A 135 0.51 -9.27 14.86
CA GLN A 135 -0.08 -10.61 14.79
C GLN A 135 -1.34 -10.76 15.63
N THR A 136 -1.45 -9.99 16.72
CA THR A 136 -2.60 -9.99 17.62
C THR A 136 -3.72 -9.10 17.08
N ASP A 137 -3.38 -7.92 16.57
CA ASP A 137 -4.32 -6.98 15.93
C ASP A 137 -4.61 -7.39 14.48
N LYS A 138 -5.64 -8.21 14.31
CA LYS A 138 -5.99 -8.77 12.99
C LYS A 138 -6.40 -7.72 11.97
N LEU A 139 -7.01 -6.61 12.39
CA LEU A 139 -7.39 -5.54 11.47
C LEU A 139 -6.14 -4.93 10.83
N LEU A 140 -5.16 -4.58 11.66
CA LEU A 140 -3.90 -4.00 11.19
C LEU A 140 -3.07 -4.99 10.38
N LEU A 141 -3.08 -6.27 10.77
CA LEU A 141 -2.50 -7.34 9.98
C LEU A 141 -3.12 -7.41 8.58
N PHE A 142 -4.44 -7.43 8.45
CA PHE A 142 -5.10 -7.47 7.14
C PHE A 142 -4.82 -6.22 6.30
N MET A 143 -4.72 -5.04 6.92
CA MET A 143 -4.30 -3.83 6.21
C MET A 143 -2.86 -3.95 5.68
N ILE A 144 -1.93 -4.50 6.46
CA ILE A 144 -0.55 -4.76 6.00
C ILE A 144 -0.52 -5.81 4.90
N LEU A 145 -1.25 -6.92 5.05
CA LEU A 145 -1.35 -7.97 4.03
C LEU A 145 -1.95 -7.44 2.73
N SER A 146 -2.84 -6.44 2.79
CA SER A 146 -3.38 -5.80 1.59
C SER A 146 -2.31 -5.03 0.79
N LYS A 147 -1.12 -4.78 1.34
CA LYS A 147 0.00 -4.18 0.60
C LYS A 147 0.95 -5.22 -0.01
N PHE A 148 0.77 -6.51 0.29
CA PHE A 148 1.73 -7.53 -0.13
C PHE A 148 1.56 -7.86 -1.61
N GLU A 149 2.68 -7.98 -2.30
CA GLU A 149 2.74 -8.60 -3.62
C GLU A 149 2.43 -10.11 -3.52
N PRO A 150 2.00 -10.75 -4.62
CA PRO A 150 1.66 -12.18 -4.64
C PRO A 150 2.78 -13.09 -4.09
N ALA A 151 4.05 -12.78 -4.40
CA ALA A 151 5.19 -13.54 -3.90
C ALA A 151 5.32 -13.48 -2.37
N MET A 152 5.02 -12.33 -1.77
CA MET A 152 5.05 -12.15 -0.32
C MET A 152 3.85 -12.80 0.36
N LEU A 153 2.66 -12.71 -0.25
CA LEU A 153 1.47 -13.40 0.23
C LEU A 153 1.70 -14.91 0.29
N ASN A 154 2.26 -15.50 -0.78
CA ASN A 154 2.68 -16.91 -0.78
C ASN A 154 3.58 -17.22 0.43
N LYS A 155 4.65 -16.44 0.61
CA LYS A 155 5.60 -16.64 1.69
C LYS A 155 4.92 -16.53 3.06
N TYR A 156 4.07 -15.53 3.25
CA TYR A 156 3.32 -15.32 4.48
C TYR A 156 2.38 -16.50 4.78
N PHE A 157 1.53 -16.89 3.83
CA PHE A 157 0.57 -17.97 4.04
C PHE A 157 1.22 -19.32 4.31
N THR A 158 2.43 -19.59 3.79
CA THR A 158 3.18 -20.81 4.17
C THR A 158 3.59 -20.84 5.66
N THR A 159 3.58 -19.70 6.34
CA THR A 159 3.92 -19.61 7.78
C THR A 159 2.69 -19.64 8.69
N VAL A 160 1.48 -19.47 8.14
CA VAL A 160 0.23 -19.45 8.91
C VAL A 160 -0.11 -20.87 9.37
N LYS A 161 -0.09 -21.08 10.68
CA LYS A 161 -0.37 -22.40 11.28
C LYS A 161 -1.85 -22.61 11.59
N ASP A 162 -2.57 -21.54 11.95
CA ASP A 162 -3.97 -21.59 12.37
C ASP A 162 -4.87 -20.90 11.34
N ILE A 163 -5.16 -21.65 10.27
CA ILE A 163 -5.96 -21.18 9.13
C ILE A 163 -7.40 -20.89 9.55
N SER A 164 -8.00 -21.75 10.39
CA SER A 164 -9.39 -21.62 10.82
C SER A 164 -9.62 -20.34 11.63
N SER A 165 -8.74 -20.03 12.58
CA SER A 165 -8.82 -18.78 13.35
C SER A 165 -8.65 -17.56 12.44
N PHE A 166 -7.69 -17.60 11.52
CA PHE A 166 -7.46 -16.52 10.55
C PHE A 166 -8.69 -16.23 9.68
N ILE A 167 -9.32 -17.27 9.13
CA ILE A 167 -10.57 -17.17 8.35
C ILE A 167 -11.69 -16.57 9.21
N ASN A 168 -11.89 -17.09 10.42
CA ASN A 168 -12.93 -16.60 11.32
C ASN A 168 -12.76 -15.11 11.65
N TYR A 169 -11.53 -14.64 11.85
CA TYR A 169 -11.28 -13.21 12.05
C TYR A 169 -11.64 -12.40 10.81
N PHE A 170 -11.27 -12.87 9.62
CA PHE A 170 -11.62 -12.20 8.38
C PHE A 170 -13.13 -12.07 8.19
N LEU A 171 -13.87 -13.18 8.37
CA LEU A 171 -15.33 -13.22 8.21
C LEU A 171 -16.08 -12.30 9.19
N ASN A 172 -15.49 -11.99 10.34
CA ASN A 172 -16.07 -11.13 11.37
C ASN A 172 -15.65 -9.65 11.25
N LEU A 173 -14.86 -9.28 10.23
CA LEU A 173 -14.52 -7.87 9.98
C LEU A 173 -15.78 -7.07 9.56
N PRO A 174 -15.83 -5.76 9.85
CA PRO A 174 -16.91 -4.91 9.36
C PRO A 174 -16.98 -4.89 7.83
N ASP A 175 -18.19 -4.80 7.28
CA ASP A 175 -18.42 -4.88 5.83
C ASP A 175 -17.64 -3.86 5.02
N GLU A 176 -17.54 -2.63 5.51
CA GLU A 176 -16.81 -1.54 4.87
C GLU A 176 -15.30 -1.86 4.78
N ILE A 177 -14.76 -2.43 5.86
CA ILE A 177 -13.35 -2.86 5.93
C ILE A 177 -13.10 -4.03 5.00
N LEU A 178 -14.00 -5.03 4.97
CA LEU A 178 -13.91 -6.16 4.05
C LEU A 178 -13.90 -5.71 2.60
N ARG A 179 -14.84 -4.85 2.20
CA ARG A 179 -14.88 -4.28 0.84
C ARG A 179 -13.60 -3.52 0.53
N SER A 180 -13.08 -2.75 1.49
CA SER A 180 -11.82 -2.04 1.32
C SER A 180 -10.66 -3.01 1.07
N ILE A 181 -10.45 -4.01 1.93
CA ILE A 181 -9.37 -5.02 1.81
C ILE A 181 -9.48 -5.78 0.49
N ILE A 182 -10.67 -6.25 0.13
CA ILE A 182 -10.93 -6.97 -1.13
C ILE A 182 -10.56 -6.09 -2.32
N SER A 183 -10.94 -4.82 -2.29
CA SER A 183 -10.66 -3.89 -3.39
C SER A 183 -9.19 -3.47 -3.49
N ARG A 184 -8.45 -3.49 -2.36
CA ARG A 184 -7.04 -3.10 -2.28
C ARG A 184 -6.10 -4.21 -2.73
N ASN A 185 -6.42 -5.46 -2.39
CA ASN A 185 -5.58 -6.59 -2.72
C ASN A 185 -6.40 -7.82 -3.03
N TYR A 186 -6.61 -8.00 -4.33
CA TYR A 186 -7.41 -9.10 -4.80
C TYR A 186 -6.74 -10.46 -4.57
N HIS A 187 -5.42 -10.55 -4.69
CA HIS A 187 -4.68 -11.78 -4.43
C HIS A 187 -4.85 -12.25 -2.99
N LEU A 188 -4.75 -11.34 -2.02
CA LEU A 188 -5.03 -11.64 -0.62
C LEU A 188 -6.40 -12.28 -0.47
N PHE A 189 -7.42 -11.70 -1.12
CA PHE A 189 -8.75 -12.27 -1.10
C PHE A 189 -8.79 -13.69 -1.71
N GLN A 190 -8.15 -13.95 -2.86
CA GLN A 190 -8.05 -15.30 -3.42
C GLN A 190 -7.45 -16.31 -2.46
N TYR A 191 -6.34 -15.96 -1.80
CA TYR A 191 -5.72 -16.85 -0.82
C TYR A 191 -6.71 -17.19 0.30
N ILE A 192 -7.44 -16.19 0.79
CA ILE A 192 -8.44 -16.41 1.82
C ILE A 192 -9.55 -17.32 1.31
N MET A 193 -10.07 -17.09 0.11
CA MET A 193 -11.14 -17.92 -0.47
C MET A 193 -10.68 -19.36 -0.71
N LEU A 194 -9.45 -19.57 -1.18
CA LEU A 194 -8.86 -20.90 -1.33
C LEU A 194 -8.77 -21.60 0.03
N MET A 195 -8.23 -20.92 1.04
CA MET A 195 -8.16 -21.45 2.40
C MET A 195 -9.56 -21.77 2.97
N MET A 196 -10.57 -20.95 2.68
CA MET A 196 -11.97 -21.23 3.06
C MET A 196 -12.51 -22.50 2.39
N SER A 197 -12.19 -22.71 1.11
CA SER A 197 -12.62 -23.90 0.36
C SER A 197 -11.94 -25.19 0.81
N GLU A 198 -10.69 -25.10 1.26
CA GLU A 198 -9.92 -26.24 1.79
C GLU A 198 -10.22 -26.52 3.27
N SER A 199 -10.70 -25.51 4.02
CA SER A 199 -11.14 -25.68 5.39
C SER A 199 -12.48 -26.40 5.44
N ASP A 200 -12.39 -27.72 5.53
CA ASP A 200 -13.45 -28.74 5.53
C ASP A 200 -14.44 -28.59 6.71
N SER A 201 -15.18 -27.49 6.72
CA SER A 201 -16.17 -27.17 7.76
C SER A 201 -17.52 -27.08 7.09
N GLY A 202 -18.41 -28.03 7.39
CA GLY A 202 -19.82 -28.08 6.98
C GLY A 202 -20.67 -26.92 7.52
N SER A 203 -20.12 -25.70 7.47
CA SER A 203 -20.73 -24.44 7.84
C SER A 203 -21.34 -23.78 6.60
N THR A 204 -22.51 -23.17 6.74
CA THR A 204 -23.20 -22.39 5.69
C THR A 204 -22.57 -21.01 5.48
N VAL A 205 -21.65 -20.62 6.36
CA VAL A 205 -21.01 -19.30 6.43
C VAL A 205 -20.23 -18.94 5.15
N PRO A 206 -19.49 -19.86 4.48
CA PRO A 206 -18.87 -19.55 3.21
C PRO A 206 -19.91 -19.17 2.16
N ALA A 207 -21.02 -19.92 2.04
CA ALA A 207 -22.02 -19.70 0.99
C ALA A 207 -22.75 -18.35 1.12
N GLU A 208 -23.12 -17.95 2.35
CA GLU A 208 -23.73 -16.63 2.59
C GLU A 208 -22.74 -15.49 2.34
N PHE A 209 -21.47 -15.67 2.70
CA PHE A 209 -20.41 -14.72 2.40
C PHE A 209 -20.18 -14.59 0.87
N PHE A 210 -20.13 -15.72 0.15
CA PHE A 210 -20.00 -15.75 -1.30
C PHE A 210 -21.14 -14.99 -1.98
N GLU A 211 -22.40 -15.21 -1.58
CA GLU A 211 -23.54 -14.48 -2.15
C GLU A 211 -23.49 -12.98 -1.79
N LYS A 212 -23.09 -12.64 -0.57
CA LYS A 212 -22.98 -11.23 -0.13
C LYS A 212 -21.95 -10.42 -0.92
N TYR A 213 -20.82 -11.04 -1.26
CA TYR A 213 -19.73 -10.41 -2.02
C TYR A 213 -19.68 -10.86 -3.48
N ARG A 214 -20.75 -11.49 -3.98
CA ARG A 214 -20.82 -12.07 -5.32
C ARG A 214 -20.50 -11.07 -6.42
N ALA A 215 -21.02 -9.85 -6.32
CA ALA A 215 -20.76 -8.81 -7.30
C ALA A 215 -19.26 -8.44 -7.37
N ASP A 216 -18.61 -8.35 -6.20
CA ASP A 216 -17.17 -8.06 -6.11
C ASP A 216 -16.34 -9.26 -6.65
N ILE A 217 -16.77 -10.49 -6.36
CA ILE A 217 -16.18 -11.73 -6.87
C ILE A 217 -16.34 -11.86 -8.39
N ASP A 218 -17.52 -11.55 -8.94
CA ASP A 218 -17.84 -11.62 -10.36
C ASP A 218 -17.07 -10.55 -11.14
N GLN A 219 -16.96 -9.33 -10.60
CA GLN A 219 -16.11 -8.28 -11.17
C GLN A 219 -14.66 -8.74 -11.24
N PHE A 220 -14.18 -9.44 -10.22
CA PHE A 220 -12.86 -10.03 -10.31
C PHE A 220 -12.74 -11.14 -11.36
N SER A 221 -13.69 -12.08 -11.41
CA SER A 221 -13.59 -13.21 -12.35
C SER A 221 -13.38 -12.68 -13.77
N LYS A 222 -14.09 -11.59 -14.09
CA LYS A 222 -13.90 -10.84 -15.34
C LYS A 222 -12.47 -10.29 -15.48
N LEU A 223 -11.94 -9.60 -14.47
CA LEU A 223 -10.55 -9.11 -14.48
C LEU A 223 -9.53 -10.24 -14.71
N SER A 224 -9.71 -11.38 -14.05
CA SER A 224 -8.82 -12.54 -14.20
C SER A 224 -8.92 -13.17 -15.58
N ASP A 225 -10.14 -13.32 -16.10
CA ASP A 225 -10.38 -13.84 -17.45
C ASP A 225 -9.76 -12.92 -18.51
N ILE A 226 -9.88 -11.60 -18.33
CA ILE A 226 -9.27 -10.57 -19.17
C ILE A 226 -7.74 -10.72 -19.17
N ILE A 227 -7.10 -10.81 -17.99
CA ILE A 227 -5.65 -11.02 -17.89
C ILE A 227 -5.23 -12.34 -18.52
N ARG A 228 -6.00 -13.42 -18.33
CA ARG A 228 -5.72 -14.72 -18.94
C ARG A 228 -5.78 -14.64 -20.46
N THR A 229 -6.77 -13.95 -21.02
CA THR A 229 -6.89 -13.71 -22.46
C THR A 229 -5.69 -12.91 -22.96
N TYR A 230 -5.31 -11.84 -22.25
CA TYR A 230 -4.13 -11.05 -22.56
C TYR A 230 -2.83 -11.86 -22.53
N LYS A 231 -2.58 -12.66 -21.49
CA LYS A 231 -1.37 -13.49 -21.38
C LYS A 231 -1.30 -14.58 -22.47
N LYS A 232 -2.45 -15.00 -23.02
CA LYS A 232 -2.49 -15.95 -24.16
C LYS A 232 -2.16 -15.28 -25.50
N THR A 233 -2.51 -14.01 -25.67
CA THR A 233 -2.34 -13.30 -26.95
C THR A 233 -1.09 -12.43 -27.00
N ALA A 234 -0.61 -11.95 -25.86
CA ALA A 234 0.52 -11.04 -25.76
C ALA A 234 1.87 -11.78 -25.69
N ASP A 235 2.71 -11.60 -26.71
CA ASP A 235 4.12 -11.97 -26.65
C ASP A 235 4.95 -10.85 -26.04
N LEU A 236 5.05 -10.84 -24.70
CA LEU A 236 5.79 -9.82 -23.96
C LEU A 236 7.29 -9.83 -24.25
N ASN A 237 7.85 -10.96 -24.71
CA ASN A 237 9.29 -11.08 -24.97
C ASN A 237 9.72 -10.27 -26.19
N LYS A 238 8.81 -10.08 -27.15
CA LYS A 238 9.06 -9.29 -28.37
C LYS A 238 9.24 -7.80 -28.08
N ASP A 239 8.56 -7.28 -27.06
CA ASP A 239 8.49 -5.85 -26.75
C ASP A 239 9.43 -5.43 -25.60
N ARG A 240 10.00 -6.38 -24.87
CA ARG A 240 10.67 -6.15 -23.58
C ARG A 240 11.85 -5.17 -23.66
N ASP A 241 12.66 -5.29 -24.70
CA ASP A 241 13.86 -4.45 -24.90
C ASP A 241 13.59 -3.23 -25.78
N LEU A 242 12.34 -3.05 -26.24
CA LEU A 242 11.96 -1.95 -27.11
C LEU A 242 11.53 -0.72 -26.29
N PRO A 243 11.92 0.49 -26.71
CA PRO A 243 11.32 1.72 -26.22
C PRO A 243 9.80 1.72 -26.44
N PHE A 244 9.04 2.34 -25.53
CA PHE A 244 7.57 2.30 -25.54
C PHE A 244 6.96 2.57 -26.92
N ASN A 245 7.44 3.60 -27.63
CA ASN A 245 6.93 4.01 -28.95
C ASN A 245 7.19 3.01 -30.09
N MET A 246 8.00 1.98 -29.87
CA MET A 246 8.31 0.91 -30.82
C MET A 246 7.65 -0.42 -30.46
N ARG A 247 6.92 -0.49 -29.34
CA ARG A 247 6.19 -1.69 -28.90
C ARG A 247 4.94 -1.93 -29.72
N ASP A 248 4.35 -3.12 -29.59
CA ASP A 248 3.10 -3.46 -30.24
C ASP A 248 1.94 -2.58 -29.71
N MET A 249 1.59 -1.55 -30.50
CA MET A 249 0.50 -0.65 -30.16
C MET A 249 -0.87 -1.34 -30.18
N ASN A 250 -1.05 -2.46 -30.87
CA ASN A 250 -2.29 -3.23 -30.81
C ASN A 250 -2.45 -3.90 -29.45
N ARG A 251 -1.36 -4.46 -28.90
CA ARG A 251 -1.32 -5.00 -27.53
C ARG A 251 -1.63 -3.91 -26.50
N ILE A 252 -1.01 -2.75 -26.64
CA ILE A 252 -1.24 -1.62 -25.71
C ILE A 252 -2.67 -1.09 -25.84
N SER A 253 -3.21 -0.99 -27.06
CA SER A 253 -4.61 -0.62 -27.29
C SER A 253 -5.58 -1.62 -26.65
N PHE A 254 -5.31 -2.92 -26.81
CA PHE A 254 -6.07 -3.98 -26.16
C PHE A 254 -6.07 -3.79 -24.65
N LEU A 255 -4.89 -3.58 -24.06
CA LEU A 255 -4.72 -3.34 -22.63
C LEU A 255 -5.50 -2.12 -22.14
N VAL A 256 -5.46 -1.01 -22.88
CA VAL A 256 -6.23 0.20 -22.58
C VAL A 256 -7.73 -0.06 -22.62
N ASN A 257 -8.22 -0.79 -23.63
CA ASN A 257 -9.64 -1.10 -23.76
C ASN A 257 -10.12 -2.03 -22.65
N MET A 258 -9.35 -3.08 -22.35
CA MET A 258 -9.61 -3.99 -21.24
C MET A 258 -9.75 -3.23 -19.91
N VAL A 259 -8.86 -2.27 -19.63
CA VAL A 259 -8.92 -1.46 -18.41
C VAL A 259 -10.12 -0.51 -18.40
N ARG A 260 -10.52 0.04 -19.56
CA ARG A 260 -11.68 0.95 -19.68
C ARG A 260 -13.02 0.28 -19.46
N GLU A 261 -13.12 -1.01 -19.75
CA GLU A 261 -14.34 -1.80 -19.55
C GLU A 261 -14.61 -2.10 -18.07
N VAL A 262 -13.64 -1.84 -17.19
CA VAL A 262 -13.76 -2.06 -15.75
C VAL A 262 -14.39 -0.82 -15.08
N PRO A 263 -15.31 -1.00 -14.10
CA PRO A 263 -15.93 0.11 -13.36
C PRO A 263 -14.95 1.07 -12.66
N ASP A 264 -13.80 0.57 -12.24
CA ASP A 264 -12.72 1.35 -11.61
C ASP A 264 -11.39 1.14 -12.37
N PRO A 265 -11.09 1.98 -13.37
CA PRO A 265 -9.89 1.85 -14.18
C PRO A 265 -8.59 2.01 -13.38
N VAL A 266 -8.60 2.79 -12.30
CA VAL A 266 -7.40 3.04 -11.49
C VAL A 266 -7.01 1.76 -10.75
N LYS A 267 -7.96 1.14 -10.05
CA LYS A 267 -7.74 -0.14 -9.37
C LYS A 267 -7.40 -1.26 -10.35
N ALA A 268 -8.00 -1.27 -11.53
CA ALA A 268 -7.69 -2.25 -12.57
C ALA A 268 -6.23 -2.18 -13.01
N VAL A 269 -5.68 -0.98 -13.19
CA VAL A 269 -4.25 -0.79 -13.53
C VAL A 269 -3.35 -1.28 -12.39
N GLU A 270 -3.68 -1.00 -11.14
CA GLU A 270 -2.88 -1.49 -10.01
C GLU A 270 -2.88 -3.02 -9.94
N TYR A 271 -4.04 -3.64 -10.13
CA TYR A 271 -4.17 -5.10 -10.19
C TYR A 271 -3.37 -5.71 -11.35
N PHE A 272 -3.47 -5.12 -12.55
CA PHE A 272 -2.74 -5.59 -13.74
C PHE A 272 -1.21 -5.46 -13.55
N ALA A 273 -0.76 -4.42 -12.84
CA ALA A 273 0.64 -4.26 -12.49
C ALA A 273 1.13 -5.37 -11.55
N GLY A 274 0.35 -5.73 -10.53
CA GLY A 274 0.67 -6.86 -9.64
C GLY A 274 0.73 -8.21 -10.39
N GLU A 275 0.00 -8.33 -11.48
CA GLU A 275 -0.07 -9.52 -12.34
C GLU A 275 1.02 -9.59 -13.42
N GLY A 276 1.92 -8.60 -13.48
CA GLY A 276 2.98 -8.53 -14.48
C GLY A 276 2.47 -8.32 -15.90
N VAL A 277 1.32 -7.65 -16.06
CA VAL A 277 0.70 -7.37 -17.37
C VAL A 277 1.47 -6.29 -18.13
N PHE A 278 2.02 -5.31 -17.40
CA PHE A 278 2.85 -4.24 -17.96
C PHE A 278 4.31 -4.67 -18.04
N ILE A 279 4.97 -4.29 -19.13
CA ILE A 279 6.40 -4.56 -19.32
C ILE A 279 7.26 -3.73 -18.36
N ASP A 280 6.89 -2.48 -18.11
CA ASP A 280 7.61 -1.56 -17.23
C ASP A 280 6.70 -0.45 -16.65
N GLU A 281 7.26 0.34 -15.74
CA GLU A 281 6.56 1.47 -15.11
C GLU A 281 6.18 2.57 -16.11
N MET A 282 6.88 2.69 -17.25
CA MET A 282 6.53 3.66 -18.28
C MET A 282 5.21 3.28 -18.95
N GLU A 283 5.05 2.01 -19.32
CA GLU A 283 3.82 1.49 -19.90
C GLU A 283 2.63 1.62 -18.95
N LYS A 284 2.81 1.25 -17.68
CA LYS A 284 1.80 1.42 -16.62
C LYS A 284 1.34 2.88 -16.52
N LYS A 285 2.27 3.84 -16.49
CA LYS A 285 1.94 5.28 -16.41
C LYS A 285 1.17 5.78 -17.62
N ILE A 286 1.53 5.33 -18.82
CA ILE A 286 0.86 5.74 -20.05
C ILE A 286 -0.55 5.16 -20.12
N VAL A 287 -0.72 3.86 -19.80
CA VAL A 287 -2.05 3.24 -19.74
C VAL A 287 -2.91 3.93 -18.69
N MET A 288 -2.39 4.17 -17.48
CA MET A 288 -3.09 4.93 -16.43
C MET A 288 -3.54 6.31 -16.92
N ALA A 289 -2.66 7.08 -17.55
CA ALA A 289 -3.00 8.41 -18.07
C ALA A 289 -4.10 8.33 -19.13
N VAL A 290 -4.06 7.34 -20.01
CA VAL A 290 -5.00 7.19 -21.13
C VAL A 290 -6.40 6.74 -20.69
N VAL A 291 -6.50 6.02 -19.57
CA VAL A 291 -7.81 5.58 -19.02
C VAL A 291 -8.41 6.58 -18.03
N THR A 292 -7.60 7.47 -17.46
CA THR A 292 -8.05 8.49 -16.49
C THR A 292 -8.24 9.88 -17.08
N ASP A 293 -7.49 10.25 -18.14
CA ASP A 293 -7.57 11.56 -18.78
C ASP A 293 -8.55 11.55 -19.98
N PRO A 294 -9.67 12.31 -19.91
CA PRO A 294 -10.62 12.43 -21.02
C PRO A 294 -10.01 12.94 -22.33
N MET A 295 -8.94 13.76 -22.27
CA MET A 295 -8.27 14.31 -23.44
C MET A 295 -7.46 13.25 -24.20
N MET A 296 -7.07 12.18 -23.51
CA MET A 296 -6.26 11.08 -24.05
C MET A 296 -7.13 9.95 -24.61
N LYS A 297 -8.47 10.09 -24.56
CA LYS A 297 -9.42 9.01 -24.88
C LYS A 297 -9.26 8.44 -26.30
N GLY A 298 -8.83 9.26 -27.25
CA GLY A 298 -8.67 8.91 -28.66
C GLY A 298 -7.27 8.46 -29.11
N LEU A 299 -6.29 8.33 -28.20
CA LEU A 299 -4.90 8.02 -28.58
C LEU A 299 -4.75 6.69 -29.32
N PHE A 300 -5.59 5.70 -28.98
CA PHE A 300 -5.51 4.37 -29.56
C PHE A 300 -6.70 4.00 -30.47
N SER A 301 -7.57 4.95 -30.79
CA SER A 301 -8.80 4.69 -31.58
C SER A 301 -8.57 4.08 -32.97
N ARG A 302 -7.37 4.23 -33.51
CA ARG A 302 -6.95 3.65 -34.81
C ARG A 302 -6.58 2.17 -34.74
N TYR A 303 -6.38 1.63 -33.54
CA TYR A 303 -6.00 0.25 -33.28
C TYR A 303 -7.19 -0.59 -32.78
N ASP A 304 -8.34 0.05 -32.51
CA ASP A 304 -9.58 -0.59 -32.07
C ASP A 304 -10.23 -1.46 -33.17
N SER A 305 -10.01 -1.13 -34.46
CA SER A 305 -10.65 -1.84 -35.59
C SER A 305 -10.16 -3.28 -35.81
N VAL A 306 -9.12 -3.71 -35.09
CA VAL A 306 -8.61 -5.10 -35.14
C VAL A 306 -9.34 -5.99 -34.12
N MET A 307 -10.01 -5.40 -33.11
CA MET A 307 -10.69 -6.11 -32.02
C MET A 307 -12.03 -6.73 -32.43
N ASP A 308 -12.82 -6.03 -33.24
CA ASP A 308 -14.13 -6.54 -33.69
C ASP A 308 -14.02 -7.86 -34.46
N THR A 309 -12.88 -8.10 -35.12
CA THR A 309 -12.60 -9.34 -35.85
C THR A 309 -12.22 -10.52 -34.94
N VAL A 310 -11.63 -10.27 -33.77
CA VAL A 310 -11.17 -11.36 -32.87
C VAL A 310 -12.28 -11.80 -31.92
N LEU A 311 -13.16 -10.88 -31.51
CA LEU A 311 -14.31 -11.19 -30.64
C LEU A 311 -15.55 -11.68 -31.41
N ALA A 312 -15.60 -11.51 -32.73
CA ALA A 312 -16.68 -12.03 -33.58
C ALA A 312 -16.46 -13.47 -34.06
N GLU A 313 -15.30 -14.07 -33.76
CA GLU A 313 -14.95 -15.46 -34.11
C GLU A 313 -15.06 -16.45 -32.92
N GLU A 314 -15.58 -16.02 -31.75
CA GLU A 314 -16.01 -16.90 -30.63
C GLU A 314 -17.55 -17.01 -30.55
#